data_AF-A0A511J4S1-F1
#
_entry.id   AF-A0A511J4S1-F1
#
_cell.length_a   1.000
_cell.length_b   1.000
_cell.length_c   1.000
_cell.angle_alpha   90.00
_cell.angle_beta   90.00
_cell.angle_gamma   90.00
#
_symmetry.space_group_name_H-M   'P 1'
#
loop_
_entity.id
_entity.type
_entity.pdbx_description
1 polymer ?
#
loop_
_entity_poly.entity_id
_entity_poly.type
_entity_poly.pdbx_seq_one_letter_code
_entity_poly.pdbx_strand_id
1 'polypeptide(L)'
;MTALTKVFATDQALVHSFFLLVLLDLMTGWLKAKANHTWYYALSWRGLWKKLSHFVLLILTGIVDFVLRQNGIHLEFTLVKVFTTCLIFTEIGSILENIAETEVTDYFRSVLKMIEEKMRKPL
;
A
#
# COMPACT_ATOMS: atom_id res chain seq x y z
N MET A 1 -8.90 -24.41 -11.40
CA MET A 1 -8.34 -23.04 -11.38
C MET A 1 -9.38 -22.07 -11.90
N THR A 2 -9.76 -21.08 -11.12
CA THR A 2 -10.79 -20.06 -11.44
C THR A 2 -10.30 -19.09 -12.52
N ALA A 3 -11.21 -18.46 -13.28
CA ALA A 3 -10.84 -17.51 -14.35
C ALA A 3 -9.94 -16.36 -13.82
N LEU A 4 -10.16 -15.93 -12.58
CA LEU A 4 -9.35 -14.92 -11.89
C LEU A 4 -7.88 -15.33 -11.76
N THR A 5 -7.60 -16.59 -11.41
CA THR A 5 -6.22 -17.06 -11.23
C THR A 5 -5.47 -17.10 -12.56
N LYS A 6 -6.17 -17.30 -13.69
CA LYS A 6 -5.56 -17.22 -15.03
C LYS A 6 -5.25 -15.78 -15.47
N VAL A 7 -6.09 -14.81 -15.10
CA VAL A 7 -5.88 -13.39 -15.43
C VAL A 7 -4.65 -12.83 -14.72
N PHE A 8 -4.46 -13.19 -13.44
CA PHE A 8 -3.33 -12.69 -12.66
C PHE A 8 -2.06 -13.54 -12.74
N ALA A 9 -2.09 -14.70 -13.41
CA ALA A 9 -0.94 -15.61 -13.51
C ALA A 9 0.27 -15.00 -14.25
N THR A 10 0.04 -14.13 -15.22
CA THR A 10 1.12 -13.54 -16.04
C THR A 10 1.85 -12.40 -15.33
N ASP A 11 1.14 -11.65 -14.48
CA ASP A 11 1.64 -10.43 -13.83
C ASP A 11 1.74 -10.59 -12.30
N GLN A 12 1.88 -11.83 -11.81
CA GLN A 12 1.88 -12.13 -10.37
C GLN A 12 2.87 -11.27 -9.59
N ALA A 13 4.10 -11.10 -10.07
CA ALA A 13 5.13 -10.33 -9.37
C ALA A 13 4.70 -8.87 -9.10
N LEU A 14 4.05 -8.22 -10.08
CA LEU A 14 3.57 -6.85 -9.93
C LEU A 14 2.42 -6.75 -8.92
N VAL A 15 1.47 -7.69 -8.99
CA VAL A 15 0.31 -7.70 -8.07
C VAL A 15 0.76 -7.98 -6.63
N HIS A 16 1.70 -8.89 -6.42
CA HIS A 16 2.30 -9.14 -5.09
C HIS A 16 3.06 -7.92 -4.58
N SER A 17 3.83 -7.24 -5.45
CA SER A 17 4.56 -6.03 -5.09
C SER A 17 3.61 -4.90 -4.67
N PHE A 18 2.52 -4.72 -5.43
CA PHE A 18 1.46 -3.79 -5.08
C PHE A 18 0.84 -4.12 -3.72
N PHE A 19 0.49 -5.38 -3.46
CA PHE A 19 -0.07 -5.80 -2.17
C PHE A 19 0.88 -5.50 -1.00
N LEU A 20 2.17 -5.79 -1.19
CA LEU A 20 3.20 -5.50 -0.20
C LEU A 20 3.32 -4.00 0.08
N LEU A 21 3.27 -3.16 -0.97
CA LEU A 21 3.31 -1.70 -0.81
C LEU A 21 2.07 -1.16 -0.10
N VAL A 22 0.87 -1.66 -0.40
CA VAL A 22 -0.35 -1.29 0.34
C VAL A 22 -0.22 -1.64 1.82
N LEU A 23 0.33 -2.82 2.14
CA LEU A 23 0.57 -3.24 3.51
C LEU A 23 1.58 -2.33 4.21
N LEU A 24 2.71 -2.02 3.55
CA LEU A 24 3.69 -1.07 4.05
C LEU A 24 3.06 0.31 4.28
N ASP A 25 2.22 0.79 3.36
CA ASP A 25 1.56 2.08 3.52
C ASP A 25 0.54 2.09 4.67
N LEU A 26 -0.13 0.97 4.94
CA LEU A 26 -0.99 0.84 6.11
C LEU A 26 -0.14 0.89 7.40
N MET A 27 1.01 0.23 7.40
CA MET A 27 1.94 0.26 8.52
C MET A 27 2.52 1.67 8.74
N THR A 28 2.95 2.38 7.69
CA THR A 28 3.49 3.75 7.83
C THR A 28 2.41 4.74 8.26
N GLY A 29 1.19 4.64 7.74
CA GLY A 29 0.05 5.42 8.21
C GLY A 29 -0.28 5.17 9.68
N TRP A 30 -0.13 3.92 10.16
CA TRP A 30 -0.31 3.59 11.57
C TRP A 30 0.83 4.10 12.46
N LEU A 31 2.07 4.07 11.98
CA LEU A 31 3.21 4.67 12.69
C LEU A 31 3.05 6.19 12.83
N LYS A 32 2.60 6.86 11.76
CA LYS A 32 2.23 8.28 11.76
C LYS A 32 1.18 8.61 12.80
N ALA A 33 0.08 7.84 12.80
CA ALA A 33 -1.00 7.95 13.77
C ALA A 33 -0.50 7.88 15.22
N LYS A 34 0.44 6.94 15.45
CA LYS A 34 1.02 6.70 16.76
C LYS A 34 1.91 7.83 17.22
N ALA A 35 2.80 8.31 16.36
CA ALA A 35 3.73 9.40 16.67
C ALA A 35 2.98 10.72 16.92
N ASN A 36 1.93 11.00 16.14
CA ASN A 36 1.19 12.25 16.24
C ASN A 36 0.06 12.21 17.29
N HIS A 37 -0.06 11.13 18.09
CA HIS A 37 -1.12 10.92 19.09
C HIS A 37 -2.56 11.06 18.57
N THR A 38 -2.79 10.94 17.26
CA THR A 38 -4.08 11.16 16.59
C THR A 38 -4.82 9.87 16.23
N TRP A 39 -4.62 8.80 17.01
CA TRP A 39 -5.11 7.43 16.76
C TRP A 39 -6.56 7.33 16.25
N TYR A 40 -7.48 8.10 16.83
CA TYR A 40 -8.92 8.02 16.49
C TYR A 40 -9.28 8.68 15.16
N TYR A 41 -8.43 9.57 14.63
CA TYR A 41 -8.61 10.31 13.37
C TYR A 41 -7.64 9.85 12.26
N ALA A 42 -6.54 9.22 12.65
CA ALA A 42 -5.39 8.97 11.78
C ALA A 42 -5.51 7.71 10.92
N LEU A 43 -6.33 6.73 11.32
CA LEU A 43 -6.86 5.78 10.34
C LEU A 43 -8.02 6.46 9.60
N SER A 44 -7.72 7.48 8.80
CA SER A 44 -8.77 8.21 8.10
C SER A 44 -9.53 7.20 7.25
N TRP A 45 -10.83 7.07 7.50
CA TRP A 45 -11.71 6.19 6.74
C TRP A 45 -11.54 6.44 5.23
N ARG A 46 -11.32 7.71 4.86
CA ARG A 46 -10.96 8.14 3.51
C ARG A 46 -9.71 7.44 2.96
N GLY A 47 -8.62 7.34 3.72
CA GLY A 47 -7.40 6.64 3.30
C GLY A 47 -7.61 5.15 3.10
N LEU A 48 -8.39 4.51 3.97
CA LEU A 48 -8.76 3.10 3.82
C LEU A 48 -9.64 2.87 2.58
N TRP A 49 -10.64 3.73 2.34
CA TRP A 49 -11.48 3.67 1.14
C TRP A 49 -10.70 3.90 -0.16
N LYS A 50 -9.69 4.79 -0.13
CA LYS A 50 -8.79 5.00 -1.28
C LYS A 50 -8.01 3.73 -1.61
N LYS A 51 -7.49 3.03 -0.60
CA LYS A 51 -6.81 1.75 -0.82
C LYS A 51 -7.76 0.67 -1.34
N LEU A 52 -8.98 0.61 -0.79
CA LEU A 52 -9.99 -0.31 -1.28
C LEU A 52 -10.37 -0.01 -2.74
N SER A 53 -10.46 1.27 -3.14
CA SER A 53 -10.74 1.62 -4.54
C SER A 53 -9.61 1.23 -5.49
N HIS A 54 -8.35 1.23 -5.04
CA HIS A 54 -7.22 0.71 -5.82
C HIS A 54 -7.37 -0.80 -6.11
N PHE A 55 -7.81 -1.59 -5.12
CA PHE A 55 -8.11 -3.01 -5.35
C PHE A 55 -9.27 -3.21 -6.32
N VAL A 56 -10.33 -2.41 -6.20
CA VAL A 56 -11.46 -2.46 -7.13
C VAL A 56 -10.99 -2.12 -8.55
N LEU A 57 -10.17 -1.09 -8.72
CA LEU A 57 -9.60 -0.71 -10.01
C LEU A 57 -8.77 -1.85 -10.62
N LEU A 58 -7.94 -2.52 -9.82
CA LEU A 58 -7.14 -3.66 -10.26
C LEU A 58 -8.01 -4.86 -10.73
N ILE A 59 -9.12 -5.11 -10.04
CA ILE A 59 -10.07 -6.16 -10.47
C ILE A 59 -10.73 -5.77 -11.78
N LEU A 60 -11.17 -4.51 -11.91
CA LEU A 60 -11.82 -4.02 -13.13
C LEU A 60 -10.89 -4.09 -14.34
N THR A 61 -9.61 -3.73 -14.21
CA THR A 61 -8.64 -3.83 -15.31
C THR A 61 -8.42 -5.28 -15.73
N GLY A 62 -8.39 -6.22 -14.78
CA GLY A 62 -8.36 -7.66 -15.08
C GLY A 62 -9.60 -8.18 -15.82
N ILE A 63 -10.79 -7.67 -15.48
CA ILE A 63 -12.02 -7.99 -16.20
C ILE A 63 -11.96 -7.45 -17.63
N VAL A 64 -11.50 -6.21 -17.83
CA VAL A 64 -11.38 -5.62 -19.17
C VAL A 64 -10.38 -6.41 -20.02
N ASP A 65 -9.20 -6.74 -19.48
CA ASP A 65 -8.22 -7.58 -20.19
C ASP A 65 -8.78 -8.96 -20.56
N PHE A 66 -9.59 -9.56 -19.69
CA PHE A 66 -10.28 -10.82 -20.00
C PHE A 66 -11.25 -10.66 -21.18
N VAL A 67 -12.10 -9.63 -21.15
CA VAL A 67 -13.07 -9.36 -22.23
C VAL A 67 -12.36 -9.07 -23.55
N LEU A 68 -11.29 -8.27 -23.54
CA LEU A 68 -10.50 -7.97 -24.74
C LEU A 68 -9.93 -9.25 -25.38
N ARG A 69 -9.34 -10.13 -24.57
CA ARG A 69 -8.81 -11.42 -25.04
C ARG A 69 -9.89 -12.34 -25.60
N GLN A 70 -11.09 -12.37 -25.00
CA GLN A 70 -12.22 -13.16 -25.52
C GLN A 70 -12.68 -12.67 -26.90
N ASN A 71 -12.52 -11.39 -27.19
CA ASN A 71 -12.86 -10.79 -28.48
C ASN A 71 -11.69 -10.79 -29.49
N GLY A 72 -10.61 -11.52 -29.20
CA GLY A 72 -9.43 -11.62 -30.08
C GLY A 72 -8.58 -10.34 -30.16
N ILE A 73 -8.80 -9.38 -29.26
CA ILE A 73 -8.02 -8.15 -29.17
C ILE A 73 -6.81 -8.42 -28.28
N HIS A 74 -5.61 -8.37 -28.88
CA HIS A 74 -4.35 -8.56 -28.18
C HIS A 74 -3.61 -7.24 -28.08
N LEU A 75 -3.54 -6.68 -26.88
CA LEU A 75 -2.72 -5.51 -26.58
C LEU A 75 -1.27 -5.95 -26.34
N GLU A 76 -0.30 -5.13 -26.76
CA GLU A 76 1.13 -5.33 -26.45
C GLU A 76 1.40 -5.33 -24.94
N PHE A 77 0.61 -4.55 -24.19
CA PHE A 77 0.63 -4.49 -22.73
C PHE A 77 -0.77 -4.71 -22.17
N THR A 78 -0.88 -5.54 -21.13
CA THR A 78 -2.12 -5.74 -20.39
C THR A 78 -2.47 -4.49 -19.59
N LEU A 79 -3.76 -4.17 -19.49
CA LEU A 79 -4.23 -3.08 -18.64
C LEU A 79 -3.87 -3.35 -17.18
N VAL A 80 -3.93 -4.61 -16.74
CA VAL A 80 -3.45 -5.01 -15.40
C VAL A 80 -2.03 -4.53 -15.18
N LYS A 81 -1.10 -4.74 -16.12
CA LYS A 81 0.30 -4.33 -15.98
C LYS A 81 0.46 -2.81 -15.89
N VAL A 82 -0.21 -2.07 -16.77
CA VAL A 82 -0.14 -0.60 -16.80
C VAL A 82 -0.69 0.00 -15.51
N PHE A 83 -1.92 -0.38 -15.14
CA PHE A 83 -2.57 0.18 -13.96
C PHE A 83 -1.92 -0.27 -12.65
N THR A 84 -1.46 -1.52 -12.54
CA THR A 84 -0.74 -1.98 -11.33
C THR A 84 0.55 -1.17 -11.14
N THR A 85 1.26 -0.85 -12.22
CA THR A 85 2.46 0.00 -12.16
C THR A 85 2.12 1.40 -11.64
N CYS A 86 1.05 2.03 -12.14
CA CYS A 86 0.59 3.32 -11.64
C CYS A 86 0.16 3.27 -10.16
N LEU A 87 -0.52 2.20 -9.75
CA LEU A 87 -0.93 1.99 -8.36
C LEU A 87 0.28 1.82 -7.44
N ILE A 88 1.32 1.10 -7.88
CA ILE A 88 2.60 0.98 -7.15
C ILE A 88 3.20 2.37 -6.87
N PHE A 89 3.31 3.24 -7.88
CA PHE A 89 3.81 4.60 -7.68
C PHE A 89 2.93 5.41 -6.72
N THR A 90 1.61 5.22 -6.78
CA THR A 90 0.66 5.88 -5.89
C THR A 90 0.86 5.47 -4.42
N GLU A 91 1.04 4.17 -4.15
CA GLU A 91 1.31 3.66 -2.80
C GLU A 91 2.68 4.10 -2.29
N ILE A 92 3.71 4.13 -3.15
CA ILE A 92 5.03 4.67 -2.78
C ILE A 92 4.91 6.15 -2.37
N GLY A 93 4.16 6.95 -3.12
CA GLY A 93 3.91 8.35 -2.78
C GLY A 93 3.23 8.50 -1.42
N SER A 94 2.20 7.68 -1.15
CA SER A 94 1.50 7.63 0.14
C SER A 94 2.45 7.27 1.29
N ILE A 95 3.36 6.31 1.07
CA ILE A 95 4.37 5.92 2.06
C ILE A 95 5.29 7.09 2.38
N LEU A 96 5.78 7.78 1.34
CA LEU A 96 6.67 8.93 1.50
C LEU A 96 5.96 10.08 2.23
N GLU A 97 4.71 10.37 1.91
CA GLU A 97 3.89 11.36 2.62
C GLU A 97 3.69 10.98 4.09
N ASN A 98 3.39 9.71 4.36
CA ASN A 98 3.25 9.21 5.72
C ASN A 98 4.55 9.32 6.52
N ILE A 99 5.69 9.00 5.91
CA ILE A 99 7.01 9.12 6.55
C ILE A 99 7.40 10.59 6.72
N ALA A 100 7.15 11.46 5.74
CA ALA A 100 7.55 12.86 5.79
C ALA A 100 6.74 13.68 6.82
N GLU A 101 5.45 13.40 6.96
CA GLU A 101 4.59 14.04 7.97
C GLU A 101 4.74 13.46 9.37
N THR A 102 5.41 12.31 9.47
CA THR A 102 5.81 11.80 10.76
C THR A 102 7.20 12.34 11.03
N GLU A 103 7.41 12.99 12.17
CA GLU A 103 8.78 13.19 12.67
C GLU A 103 9.34 11.82 13.12
N VAL A 104 9.45 10.85 12.20
CA VAL A 104 9.87 9.46 12.50
C VAL A 104 11.19 9.49 13.25
N THR A 105 12.09 10.39 12.85
CA THR A 105 13.36 10.66 13.51
C THR A 105 13.19 11.11 14.96
N ASP A 106 12.25 12.01 15.26
CA ASP A 106 12.03 12.52 16.62
C ASP A 106 11.24 11.51 17.48
N TYR A 107 10.33 10.75 16.87
CA TYR A 107 9.67 9.62 17.53
C TYR A 107 10.68 8.51 17.89
N PHE A 108 11.54 8.08 16.96
CA PHE A 108 12.59 7.09 17.27
C PHE A 108 13.59 7.64 18.30
N ARG A 109 13.93 8.93 18.23
CA ARG A 109 14.79 9.59 19.22
C ARG A 109 14.14 9.62 20.61
N SER A 110 12.83 9.86 20.71
CA SER A 110 12.11 9.85 21.99
C SER A 110 11.98 8.45 22.57
N VAL A 111 11.73 7.42 21.74
CA VAL A 111 11.72 6.02 22.16
C VAL A 111 13.08 5.57 22.67
N LEU A 112 14.17 5.91 21.95
CA LEU A 112 15.53 5.62 22.39
C LEU A 112 15.86 6.27 23.74
N LYS A 113 15.47 7.55 23.92
CA LYS A 113 15.63 8.24 25.22
C LYS A 113 14.87 7.55 26.35
N MET A 114 13.62 7.12 26.13
CA MET A 114 12.85 6.39 27.14
C MET A 114 13.50 5.06 27.53
N ILE A 115 14.05 4.32 26.55
CA ILE A 115 14.76 3.06 26.82
C ILE A 115 16.04 3.34 27.61
N GLU A 116 16.80 4.37 27.24
CA GLU A 116 18.02 4.78 27.93
C GLU A 116 17.73 5.20 29.38
N GLU A 117 16.70 6.01 29.64
CA GLU A 117 16.29 6.40 30.99
C GLU A 117 15.86 5.20 31.85
N LYS A 118 15.13 4.25 31.24
CA LYS A 118 14.68 3.04 31.94
C LYS A 118 15.83 2.07 32.24
N MET A 119 16.86 2.05 31.40
CA MET A 119 18.11 1.31 31.65
C MET A 119 19.00 2.01 32.69
N ARG A 120 18.91 3.33 32.81
CA ARG A 120 19.73 4.16 33.72
C ARG A 120 19.17 4.24 35.15
N LYS A 121 17.88 3.95 35.35
CA LYS A 121 17.33 3.68 36.69
C LYS A 121 17.47 2.18 36.99
N PRO A 122 18.46 1.76 37.81
CA PRO A 122 18.43 0.40 38.33
C PRO A 122 17.16 0.21 39.16
N LEU A 123 16.52 -0.96 39.02
CA LEU A 123 15.47 -1.43 39.93
C LEU A 123 15.94 -1.33 41.40
#